data_AF-A0A8J3S4H7-F1
#
_entry.id   AF-A0A8J3S4H7-F1
#
_cell.length_a   1.000
_cell.length_b   1.000
_cell.length_c   1.000
_cell.angle_alpha   90.00
_cell.angle_beta   90.00
_cell.angle_gamma   90.00
#
_symmetry.space_group_name_H-M   'P 1'
#
loop_
_entity.id
_entity.type
_entity.pdbx_description
1 polymer ?
#
loop_
_entity_poly.entity_id
_entity_poly.type
_entity_poly.pdbx_seq_one_letter_code
_entity_poly.pdbx_strand_id
1 'polypeptide(L)'
;MNNIPSRSTAVRRRRTLAHVILRDLVETGHTTVPSWWESEIEREFGGLGGFLAELSRQWWTAYAAHLDTLIELGMGGPDQAWADVAEQMPHLRAVLDAYSGEPALGEAERRHCDVLRWTTRREARHAA
;
A
#
# COMPACT_ATOMS: atom_id res chain seq x y z
N MET A 1 -4.89 -34.37 -2.26
CA MET A 1 -3.63 -33.79 -2.78
C MET A 1 -3.69 -32.29 -2.51
N ASN A 2 -2.98 -31.81 -1.48
CA ASN A 2 -3.01 -30.40 -1.09
C ASN A 2 -2.03 -29.63 -1.99
N ASN A 3 -2.57 -28.95 -2.99
CA ASN A 3 -1.82 -28.06 -3.86
C ASN A 3 -1.52 -26.77 -3.07
N ILE A 4 -0.42 -26.77 -2.31
CA ILE A 4 0.05 -25.55 -1.65
C ILE A 4 0.37 -24.57 -2.78
N PRO A 5 -0.32 -23.42 -2.88
CA PRO A 5 0.02 -22.43 -3.90
C PRO A 5 1.46 -21.99 -3.66
N SER A 6 2.28 -22.01 -4.71
CA SER A 6 3.61 -21.40 -4.66
C SER A 6 3.48 -19.97 -4.11
N ARG A 7 4.43 -19.54 -3.28
CA ARG A 7 4.39 -18.21 -2.63
C ARG A 7 4.13 -17.07 -3.62
N SER A 8 4.61 -17.22 -4.85
CA SER A 8 4.41 -16.30 -5.98
C SER A 8 2.97 -16.24 -6.53
N THR A 9 2.22 -17.35 -6.54
CA THR A 9 0.82 -17.36 -6.99
C THR A 9 -0.10 -16.73 -5.95
N ALA A 10 0.17 -16.95 -4.66
CA ALA A 10 -0.57 -16.31 -3.57
C ALA A 10 -0.40 -14.78 -3.56
N VAL A 11 0.82 -14.28 -3.79
CA VAL A 11 1.10 -12.84 -3.89
C VAL A 11 0.38 -12.20 -5.08
N ARG A 12 0.43 -12.84 -6.26
CA ARG A 12 -0.29 -12.34 -7.44
C ARG A 12 -1.80 -12.29 -7.19
N ARG A 13 -2.36 -13.34 -6.57
CA ARG A 13 -3.80 -13.41 -6.25
C ARG A 13 -4.24 -12.28 -5.31
N ARG A 14 -3.51 -12.04 -4.22
CA ARG A 14 -3.78 -10.93 -3.30
C ARG A 14 -3.74 -9.58 -3.99
N ARG A 15 -2.72 -9.34 -4.82
CA ARG A 15 -2.60 -8.09 -5.57
C ARG A 15 -3.75 -7.89 -6.56
N THR A 16 -4.14 -8.95 -7.28
CA THR A 16 -5.30 -8.92 -8.17
C THR A 16 -6.58 -8.64 -7.40
N LEU A 17 -6.81 -9.31 -6.26
CA LEU A 17 -8.01 -9.07 -5.45
C LEU A 17 -8.05 -7.64 -4.91
N ALA A 18 -6.93 -7.13 -4.40
CA ALA A 18 -6.86 -5.74 -3.93
C ALA A 18 -7.20 -4.73 -5.04
N HIS A 19 -6.71 -4.98 -6.25
CA HIS A 19 -7.04 -4.14 -7.40
C HIS A 19 -8.53 -4.22 -7.79
N VAL A 20 -9.14 -5.41 -7.74
CA VAL A 20 -10.57 -5.59 -8.00
C VAL A 20 -11.42 -4.86 -6.96
N ILE A 21 -11.10 -4.99 -5.67
CA ILE A 21 -11.81 -4.29 -4.59
C ILE A 21 -11.67 -2.79 -4.75
N LEU A 22 -10.46 -2.27 -5.00
CA LEU A 22 -10.26 -0.84 -5.23
C LEU A 22 -11.04 -0.33 -6.45
N ARG A 23 -11.13 -1.10 -7.53
CA ARG A 23 -11.92 -0.73 -8.70
C ARG A 23 -13.40 -0.69 -8.37
N ASP A 24 -13.92 -1.67 -7.64
CA ASP A 24 -15.32 -1.68 -7.17
C ASP A 24 -15.61 -0.44 -6.31
N LEU A 25 -14.74 -0.11 -5.36
CA LEU A 25 -14.85 1.09 -4.54
C LEU A 25 -14.89 2.39 -5.36
N VAL A 26 -14.09 2.47 -6.43
CA VAL A 26 -14.11 3.59 -7.38
C VAL A 26 -15.44 3.65 -8.12
N GLU A 27 -15.91 2.51 -8.64
CA GLU A 27 -17.15 2.42 -9.41
C GLU A 27 -18.39 2.75 -8.56
N THR A 28 -18.40 2.36 -7.28
CA THR A 28 -19.49 2.62 -6.35
C THR A 28 -19.35 3.95 -5.60
N GLY A 29 -18.18 4.59 -5.66
CA GLY A 29 -17.86 5.80 -4.89
C GLY A 29 -17.72 5.56 -3.37
N HIS A 30 -17.45 4.32 -2.95
CA HIS A 30 -17.27 3.99 -1.54
C HIS A 30 -15.83 4.25 -1.10
N THR A 31 -15.65 4.85 0.08
CA THR A 31 -14.33 5.05 0.71
C THR A 31 -14.04 4.01 1.80
N THR A 32 -15.04 3.24 2.20
CA THR A 32 -14.94 2.12 3.12
C THR A 32 -15.30 0.83 2.40
N VAL A 33 -14.72 -0.28 2.85
CA VAL A 33 -14.96 -1.61 2.29
C VAL A 33 -16.41 -2.03 2.55
N PRO A 34 -17.21 -2.30 1.50
CA PRO A 34 -18.55 -2.85 1.65
C PRO A 34 -18.55 -4.24 2.29
N SER A 35 -19.61 -4.56 3.03
CA SER A 35 -19.74 -5.85 3.74
C SER A 35 -19.70 -7.08 2.83
N TRP A 36 -20.07 -6.94 1.55
CA TRP A 36 -19.99 -8.05 0.59
C TRP A 36 -18.57 -8.49 0.24
N TRP A 37 -17.54 -7.70 0.59
CA TRP A 37 -16.14 -8.07 0.42
C TRP A 37 -15.52 -8.75 1.66
N GLU A 38 -16.22 -8.79 2.81
CA GLU A 38 -15.66 -9.29 4.07
C GLU A 38 -15.18 -10.74 3.97
N SER A 39 -15.93 -11.62 3.31
CA SER A 39 -15.57 -13.04 3.18
C SER A 39 -14.32 -13.26 2.33
N GLU A 40 -14.20 -12.55 1.21
CA GLU A 40 -13.03 -12.54 0.34
C GLU A 40 -11.81 -11.96 1.04
N ILE A 41 -12.00 -10.88 1.80
CA ILE A 41 -10.94 -10.22 2.55
C ILE A 41 -10.43 -11.11 3.69
N GLU A 42 -11.33 -11.73 4.43
CA GLU A 42 -10.98 -12.70 5.47
C GLU A 42 -10.17 -13.86 4.88
N ARG A 43 -10.64 -14.45 3.79
CA ARG A 43 -10.00 -15.59 3.14
C ARG A 43 -8.59 -15.28 2.62
N GLU A 44 -8.42 -14.14 1.95
CA GLU A 44 -7.16 -13.84 1.25
C GLU A 44 -6.18 -13.05 2.12
N PHE A 45 -6.65 -12.14 2.96
CA PHE A 45 -5.81 -11.24 3.75
C PHE A 45 -5.80 -11.56 5.24
N GLY A 46 -6.64 -12.47 5.72
CA GLY A 46 -6.81 -12.72 7.16
C GLY A 46 -7.53 -11.56 7.85
N GLY A 47 -8.43 -10.90 7.13
CA GLY A 47 -9.30 -9.84 7.64
C GLY A 47 -8.91 -8.44 7.18
N LEU A 48 -9.72 -7.45 7.60
CA LEU A 48 -9.58 -6.05 7.21
C LEU A 48 -8.18 -5.49 7.49
N GLY A 49 -7.59 -5.82 8.65
CA GLY A 49 -6.25 -5.36 8.99
C GLY A 49 -5.18 -5.82 8.01
N GLY A 50 -5.26 -7.07 7.53
CA GLY A 50 -4.34 -7.59 6.51
C GLY A 50 -4.54 -6.93 5.14
N PHE A 51 -5.79 -6.60 4.80
CA PHE A 51 -6.12 -5.88 3.58
C PHE A 51 -5.59 -4.43 3.62
N LEU A 52 -5.83 -3.70 4.71
CA LEU A 52 -5.31 -2.35 4.91
C LEU A 52 -3.77 -2.33 4.92
N ALA A 53 -3.13 -3.34 5.51
CA ALA A 53 -1.67 -3.46 5.47
C ALA A 53 -1.14 -3.66 4.04
N GLU A 54 -1.86 -4.38 3.18
CA GLU A 54 -1.49 -4.52 1.77
C GLU A 54 -1.70 -3.22 0.99
N LEU A 55 -2.79 -2.49 1.22
CA LEU A 55 -3.03 -1.18 0.61
C LEU A 55 -1.96 -0.17 1.05
N SER A 56 -1.64 -0.12 2.34
CA SER A 56 -0.57 0.70 2.90
C SER A 56 0.77 0.37 2.25
N ARG A 57 1.09 -0.92 2.08
CA ARG A 57 2.30 -1.36 1.37
C ARG A 57 2.35 -0.85 -0.07
N GLN A 58 1.25 -0.91 -0.81
CA GLN A 58 1.18 -0.42 -2.19
C GLN A 58 1.43 1.08 -2.26
N TRP A 59 0.77 1.86 -1.39
CA TRP A 59 0.99 3.30 -1.26
C TRP A 59 2.45 3.64 -0.99
N TRP A 60 3.03 3.07 0.08
CA TRP A 60 4.40 3.35 0.48
C TRP A 60 5.43 2.91 -0.55
N THR A 61 5.17 1.82 -1.29
CA THR A 61 6.05 1.38 -2.38
C THR A 61 6.03 2.36 -3.54
N ALA A 62 4.85 2.85 -3.94
CA ALA A 62 4.72 3.85 -5.00
C ALA A 62 5.38 5.18 -4.59
N TYR A 63 5.13 5.62 -3.36
CA TYR A 63 5.77 6.80 -2.78
C TYR A 63 7.30 6.71 -2.77
N ALA A 64 7.86 5.60 -2.29
CA ALA A 64 9.31 5.41 -2.24
C ALA A 64 9.93 5.42 -3.65
N ALA A 65 9.35 4.67 -4.59
CA ALA A 65 9.86 4.61 -5.96
C ALA A 65 9.80 5.97 -6.66
N HIS A 66 8.73 6.74 -6.43
CA HIS A 66 8.58 8.06 -7.01
C HIS A 66 9.51 9.09 -6.36
N LEU A 67 9.70 9.02 -5.03
CA LEU A 67 10.68 9.83 -4.31
C LEU A 67 12.11 9.57 -4.80
N ASP A 68 12.50 8.29 -4.95
CA ASP A 68 13.82 7.91 -5.47
C ASP A 68 14.04 8.51 -6.87
N THR A 69 13.03 8.42 -7.74
CA THR A 69 13.08 9.01 -9.10
C THR A 69 13.26 10.53 -9.05
N LEU A 70 12.53 11.22 -8.16
CA LEU A 70 12.63 12.67 -7.99
C LEU A 70 14.02 13.09 -7.46
N ILE A 71 14.58 12.33 -6.52
CA ILE A 71 15.94 12.55 -6.00
C ILE A 71 16.98 12.35 -7.10
N GLU A 72 16.90 11.27 -7.88
CA GLU A 72 17.82 10.98 -8.99
C GLU A 72 17.80 12.08 -10.06
N LEU A 73 16.63 12.64 -10.33
CA LEU A 73 16.47 13.74 -11.28
C LEU A 73 16.84 15.11 -10.70
N GLY A 74 17.12 15.21 -9.40
CA GLY A 74 17.36 16.48 -8.70
C GLY A 74 16.13 17.40 -8.73
N MET A 75 14.93 16.83 -8.89
CA MET A 75 13.68 17.56 -9.04
C MET A 75 12.75 17.26 -7.88
N GLY A 76 12.29 18.29 -7.18
CA GLY A 76 11.30 18.15 -6.11
C GLY A 76 11.85 17.51 -4.84
N GLY A 77 10.95 16.89 -4.06
CA GLY A 77 11.26 16.33 -2.75
C GLY A 77 10.07 15.55 -2.18
N PRO A 78 10.13 15.16 -0.89
CA PRO A 78 9.12 14.33 -0.23
C PRO A 78 7.67 14.81 -0.42
N ASP A 79 7.42 16.12 -0.27
CA ASP A 79 6.08 16.68 -0.39
C ASP A 79 5.53 16.61 -1.81
N GLN A 80 6.40 16.82 -2.81
CA GLN A 80 6.03 16.65 -4.22
C GLN A 80 5.76 15.18 -4.53
N ALA A 81 6.61 14.28 -4.03
CA ALA A 81 6.44 12.84 -4.24
C ALA A 81 5.09 12.36 -3.67
N TRP A 82 4.71 12.89 -2.51
CA TRP A 82 3.44 12.60 -1.87
C TRP A 82 2.26 13.10 -2.69
N ALA A 83 2.30 14.36 -3.14
CA ALA A 83 1.26 14.96 -3.97
C ALA A 83 1.07 14.20 -5.28
N ASP A 84 2.16 13.89 -5.98
CA ASP A 84 2.11 13.18 -7.26
C ASP A 84 1.50 11.78 -7.12
N VAL A 85 1.84 11.05 -6.06
CA VAL A 85 1.29 9.71 -5.81
C VAL A 85 -0.17 9.78 -5.36
N ALA A 86 -0.56 10.84 -4.62
CA ALA A 86 -1.95 11.11 -4.29
C ALA A 86 -2.78 11.41 -5.54
N GLU A 87 -2.24 12.15 -6.50
CA GLU A 87 -2.89 12.40 -7.79
C GLU A 87 -2.98 11.16 -8.67
N GLN A 88 -1.97 10.29 -8.64
CA GLN A 88 -1.97 9.03 -9.39
C GLN A 88 -2.94 7.99 -8.79
N MET A 89 -3.13 8.00 -7.47
CA MET A 89 -3.90 6.98 -6.74
C MET A 89 -4.88 7.57 -5.72
N PRO A 90 -5.78 8.49 -6.12
CA PRO A 90 -6.60 9.26 -5.18
C PRO A 90 -7.57 8.38 -4.38
N HIS A 91 -8.09 7.32 -4.99
CA HIS A 91 -9.02 6.40 -4.34
C HIS A 91 -8.34 5.51 -3.31
N LEU A 92 -7.10 5.08 -3.58
CA LEU A 92 -6.33 4.33 -2.58
C LEU A 92 -6.05 5.23 -1.37
N ARG A 93 -5.68 6.50 -1.61
CA ARG A 93 -5.48 7.48 -0.53
C ARG A 93 -6.76 7.69 0.27
N ALA A 94 -7.90 7.88 -0.39
CA ALA A 94 -9.19 8.08 0.28
C ALA A 94 -9.59 6.88 1.16
N VAL A 95 -9.31 5.65 0.73
CA VAL A 95 -9.56 4.45 1.56
C VAL A 95 -8.64 4.44 2.78
N LEU A 96 -7.34 4.70 2.61
CA LEU A 96 -6.41 4.76 3.74
C LEU A 96 -6.79 5.88 4.73
N ASP A 97 -7.24 7.04 4.22
CA ASP A 97 -7.73 8.15 5.04
C ASP A 97 -8.97 7.77 5.85
N ALA A 98 -9.91 7.06 5.25
CA ALA A 98 -11.13 6.59 5.91
C ALA A 98 -10.84 5.63 7.08
N TYR A 99 -9.72 4.91 7.03
CA TYR A 99 -9.28 3.96 8.07
C TYR A 99 -8.10 4.46 8.91
N SER A 100 -7.76 5.76 8.87
CA SER A 100 -6.62 6.34 9.61
C SER A 100 -6.63 6.09 11.13
N GLY A 101 -7.80 5.80 11.71
CA GLY A 101 -7.94 5.43 13.13
C GLY A 101 -7.73 3.95 13.44
N GLU A 102 -7.57 3.08 12.44
CA GLU A 102 -7.44 1.64 12.64
C GLU A 102 -6.06 1.25 13.16
N PRO A 103 -5.96 0.54 14.31
CA PRO A 103 -4.67 0.15 14.89
C PRO A 103 -3.79 -0.67 13.95
N ALA A 104 -4.41 -1.55 13.15
CA ALA A 104 -3.71 -2.38 12.18
C ALA A 104 -3.05 -1.57 11.06
N LEU A 105 -3.72 -0.49 10.61
CA LEU A 105 -3.15 0.42 9.63
C LEU A 105 -1.99 1.20 10.24
N GLY A 106 -2.16 1.74 11.45
CA GLY A 106 -1.09 2.45 12.15
C GLY A 106 0.15 1.58 12.40
N GLU A 107 0.00 0.29 12.67
CA GLU A 107 1.14 -0.63 12.77
C GLU A 107 1.82 -0.86 11.41
N ALA A 108 1.04 -1.05 10.35
CA ALA A 108 1.57 -1.22 9.00
C ALA A 108 2.37 0.00 8.55
N GLU A 109 1.85 1.21 8.77
CA GLU A 109 2.52 2.46 8.44
C GLU A 109 3.81 2.65 9.24
N ARG A 110 3.80 2.38 10.56
CA ARG A 110 5.03 2.42 11.38
C ARG A 110 6.11 1.50 10.81
N ARG A 111 5.76 0.27 10.46
CA ARG A 111 6.70 -0.69 9.86
C ARG A 111 7.28 -0.17 8.55
N HIS A 112 6.49 0.52 7.73
CA HIS A 112 6.97 1.13 6.48
C HIS A 112 7.92 2.32 6.71
N CYS A 113 7.59 3.20 7.64
CA CYS A 113 8.46 4.30 8.05
C CYS A 113 9.82 3.79 8.56
N ASP A 114 9.83 2.70 9.34
CA ASP A 114 11.07 2.10 9.85
C ASP A 114 11.94 1.52 8.73
N VAL A 115 11.33 0.88 7.73
CA VAL A 115 12.04 0.36 6.55
C VAL A 115 12.65 1.49 5.73
N LEU A 116 11.88 2.54 5.41
CA LEU A 116 12.37 3.69 4.65
C LEU A 116 13.48 4.45 5.39
N ARG A 117 13.32 4.61 6.70
CA ARG A 117 14.35 5.20 7.56
C ARG A 117 15.63 4.37 7.59
N TRP A 118 15.54 3.05 7.44
CA TRP A 118 16.72 2.18 7.39
C TRP A 118 17.40 2.20 6.03
N THR A 119 16.65 2.18 4.93
CA THR A 119 17.21 2.21 3.56
C THR A 119 17.91 3.53 3.26
N THR A 120 17.27 4.66 3.54
CA THR A 120 17.86 6.01 3.36
C THR A 120 19.14 6.21 4.18
N ARG A 121 19.21 5.66 5.41
CA ARG A 121 20.42 5.72 6.24
C ARG A 121 21.57 4.84 5.72
N ARG A 122 21.26 3.81 4.94
CA ARG A 122 22.26 2.88 4.39
C ARG A 122 22.93 3.46 3.14
N GLU A 123 22.18 4.17 2.32
CA GLU A 123 22.70 4.84 1.12
C GLU A 123 23.65 5.99 1.49
N ALA A 124 23.32 6.77 2.53
CA ALA A 124 24.20 7.81 3.06
C ALA A 124 25.57 7.30 3.54
N ARG A 125 25.70 6.01 3.86
CA ARG A 125 26.98 5.38 4.27
C ARG A 125 27.81 4.84 3.11
N HIS A 126 27.24 4.67 1.92
CA HIS A 126 27.95 4.19 0.74
C HIS A 126 28.45 5.33 -0.16
N ALA A 127 28.03 6.57 0.11
CA ALA A 127 28.47 7.77 -0.61
C ALA A 127 29.61 8.55 0.09
N ALA A 128 30.25 7.96 1.11
CA ALA A 128 31.32 8.58 1.91
C ALA A 128 32.68 7.92 1.68
#